data_AF-A0A950WBE8-F1
#
_entry.id   AF-A0A950WBE8-F1
#
_cell.length_a   1.000
_cell.length_b   1.000
_cell.length_c   1.000
_cell.angle_alpha   90.00
_cell.angle_beta   90.00
_cell.angle_gamma   90.00
#
_symmetry.space_group_name_H-M   'P 1'
#
loop_
_entity.id
_entity.type
_entity.pdbx_description
1 polymer ?
#
loop_
_entity_poly.entity_id
_entity_poly.type
_entity_poly.pdbx_seq_one_letter_code
_entity_poly.pdbx_strand_id
1 'polypeptide(L)'
;MHPFAEYLQQQKLEPLTVSLQAKVRYITVWNAVKGNPLTPDQAQKIRQAVITLTGVPYIGPLVVVQEQPADQIKIISIKTLKRHSH
;
A
#
# COMPACT_ATOMS: atom_id res chain seq x y z
N MET A 1 -6.27 -13.50 -8.20
CA MET A 1 -5.60 -12.23 -8.51
C MET A 1 -5.88 -11.28 -7.34
N HIS A 2 -5.00 -10.33 -7.00
CA HIS A 2 -5.17 -9.50 -5.77
C HIS A 2 -6.19 -8.37 -6.02
N PRO A 3 -7.08 -8.00 -5.06
CA PRO A 3 -8.15 -7.02 -5.29
C PRO A 3 -7.67 -5.68 -5.85
N PHE A 4 -6.50 -5.21 -5.41
CA PHE A 4 -5.91 -3.99 -5.93
C PHE A 4 -5.47 -4.12 -7.40
N ALA A 5 -4.92 -5.27 -7.79
CA ALA A 5 -4.53 -5.53 -9.18
C ALA A 5 -5.74 -5.60 -10.11
N GLU A 6 -6.84 -6.22 -9.65
CA GLU A 6 -8.12 -6.26 -10.37
C GLU A 6 -8.71 -4.87 -10.56
N TYR A 7 -8.67 -4.04 -9.51
CA TYR A 7 -9.10 -2.64 -9.59
C TYR A 7 -8.32 -1.87 -10.66
N LEU A 8 -6.99 -1.98 -10.69
CA LEU A 8 -6.17 -1.31 -11.70
C LEU A 8 -6.52 -1.77 -13.13
N GLN A 9 -6.75 -3.07 -13.31
CA GLN A 9 -7.14 -3.62 -14.61
C GLN A 9 -8.51 -3.09 -15.07
N GLN A 10 -9.51 -3.08 -14.19
CA GLN A 10 -10.86 -2.59 -14.50
C GLN A 10 -10.85 -1.10 -14.88
N GLN A 11 -10.04 -0.31 -14.19
CA GLN A 11 -9.90 1.13 -14.43
C GLN A 11 -8.88 1.46 -15.54
N LYS A 12 -8.22 0.45 -16.12
CA LYS A 12 -7.13 0.62 -17.11
C LYS A 12 -6.03 1.56 -16.61
N LEU A 13 -5.67 1.42 -15.34
CA LEU A 13 -4.65 2.24 -14.68
C LEU A 13 -3.30 1.53 -14.63
N GLU A 14 -2.27 2.23 -15.07
CA GLU A 14 -0.89 1.77 -14.92
C GLU A 14 -0.35 2.04 -13.51
N PRO A 15 0.35 1.09 -12.86
CA PRO A 15 0.87 1.26 -11.50
C PRO A 15 1.77 2.50 -11.34
N LEU A 16 2.55 2.84 -12.36
CA LEU A 16 3.38 4.05 -12.35
C LEU A 16 2.54 5.33 -12.32
N THR A 17 1.46 5.37 -13.11
CA THR A 17 0.52 6.50 -13.11
C THR A 17 -0.11 6.69 -11.75
N VAL A 18 -0.55 5.61 -11.10
CA VAL A 18 -1.13 5.66 -9.75
C VAL A 18 -0.11 6.19 -8.74
N SER A 19 1.14 5.72 -8.81
CA SER A 19 2.23 6.22 -7.95
C SER A 19 2.41 7.73 -8.07
N LEU A 20 2.45 8.26 -9.30
CA LEU A 20 2.64 9.68 -9.56
C LEU A 20 1.42 10.51 -9.10
N GLN A 21 0.21 10.09 -9.45
CA GLN A 21 -1.03 10.82 -9.13
C GLN A 21 -1.35 10.81 -7.64
N ALA A 22 -1.24 9.66 -6.97
CA ALA A 22 -1.49 9.53 -5.54
C ALA A 22 -0.32 10.06 -4.69
N LYS A 23 0.79 10.45 -5.31
CA LYS A 23 2.04 10.86 -4.64
C LYS A 23 2.56 9.80 -3.67
N VAL A 24 2.36 8.53 -4.02
CA VAL A 24 2.85 7.37 -3.28
C VAL A 24 4.02 6.77 -4.03
N ARG A 25 5.01 6.22 -3.33
CA ARG A 25 6.20 5.63 -3.97
C ARG A 25 5.83 4.41 -4.80
N TYR A 26 6.45 4.29 -5.98
CA TYR A 26 6.16 3.20 -6.91
C TYR A 26 6.32 1.81 -6.29
N ILE A 27 7.33 1.63 -5.44
CA ILE A 27 7.55 0.37 -4.71
C ILE A 27 6.35 -0.05 -3.86
N THR A 28 5.61 0.91 -3.28
CA THR A 28 4.39 0.64 -2.53
C THR A 28 3.28 0.15 -3.45
N VAL A 29 3.07 0.82 -4.58
CA VAL A 29 2.04 0.43 -5.56
C VAL A 29 2.35 -0.95 -6.15
N TRP A 30 3.61 -1.18 -6.52
CA TRP A 30 4.08 -2.46 -7.06
C TRP A 30 3.86 -3.60 -6.07
N ASN A 31 4.21 -3.40 -4.79
CA ASN A 31 3.98 -4.38 -3.73
C ASN A 31 2.49 -4.65 -3.50
N ALA A 32 1.63 -3.63 -3.53
CA ALA A 32 0.19 -3.79 -3.43
C ALA A 32 -0.41 -4.57 -4.62
N VAL A 33 0.12 -4.37 -5.84
CA VAL A 33 -0.28 -5.14 -7.03
C VAL A 33 0.12 -6.61 -6.90
N LYS A 34 1.30 -6.88 -6.33
CA LYS A 34 1.79 -8.23 -6.09
C LYS A 34 1.15 -8.93 -4.88
N GLY A 35 0.34 -8.21 -4.10
CA GLY A 35 -0.23 -8.74 -2.85
C GLY A 35 0.82 -8.95 -1.75
N ASN A 36 1.95 -8.25 -1.83
CA ASN A 36 3.09 -8.38 -0.92
C ASN A 36 3.32 -7.06 -0.20
N PRO A 37 2.43 -6.64 0.72
CA PRO A 37 2.64 -5.40 1.46
C PRO A 37 3.95 -5.42 2.24
N LEU A 38 4.61 -4.26 2.34
CA LEU A 38 5.88 -4.17 3.05
C LEU A 38 5.67 -4.33 4.55
N THR A 39 6.49 -5.15 5.19
CA THR A 39 6.64 -5.15 6.65
C THR A 39 7.64 -4.07 7.09
N PRO A 40 7.66 -3.70 8.38
CA PRO A 40 8.69 -2.80 8.92
C PRO A 40 10.13 -3.29 8.67
N ASP A 41 10.38 -4.60 8.82
CA ASP A 41 11.69 -5.22 8.56
C ASP A 41 12.11 -5.08 7.09
N GLN A 42 11.20 -5.36 6.16
CA GLN A 42 11.46 -5.20 4.73
C GLN A 42 11.72 -3.74 4.35
N ALA A 43 10.97 -2.79 4.93
CA ALA A 43 11.20 -1.37 4.73
C ALA A 43 12.60 -0.95 5.21
N GLN A 44 13.06 -1.49 6.34
CA GLN A 44 14.41 -1.23 6.84
C GLN A 44 15.48 -1.82 5.92
N LYS A 45 15.29 -3.04 5.42
CA LYS A 45 16.18 -3.66 4.43
C LYS A 45 16.28 -2.85 3.14
N ILE A 46 15.16 -2.29 2.66
CA ILE A 46 15.17 -1.38 1.50
C ILE A 46 16.00 -0.13 1.80
N ARG A 47 15.81 0.51 2.95
CA ARG A 47 16.60 1.69 3.34
C ARG A 47 18.09 1.37 3.39
N GLN A 48 18.45 0.23 3.98
CA GLN A 48 19.84 -0.24 4.06
C GLN A 48 20.41 -0.53 2.68
N ALA A 49 19.66 -1.21 1.80
CA ALA A 49 20.11 -1.49 0.44
C ALA A 49 20.36 -0.21 -0.36
N VAL A 50 19.49 0.79 -0.24
CA VAL A 50 19.65 2.06 -0.97
C VAL A 50 20.91 2.79 -0.53
N ILE A 51 21.16 2.93 0.78
CA ILE A 51 22.40 3.57 1.26
C ILE A 51 23.64 2.77 0.88
N THR A 52 23.61 1.44 0.98
CA THR A 52 24.74 0.59 0.60
C THR A 52 25.07 0.71 -0.89
N LEU A 53 24.07 0.80 -1.77
CA LEU A 53 24.26 0.83 -3.22
C LEU A 53 24.56 2.23 -3.77
N THR A 54 24.01 3.27 -3.16
CA THR A 54 24.06 4.65 -3.70
C THR A 54 24.91 5.59 -2.88
N GLY A 55 25.27 5.23 -1.64
CA GLY A 55 25.86 6.14 -0.66
C GLY A 55 24.88 7.19 -0.11
N VAL A 56 23.63 7.22 -0.59
CA VAL A 56 22.63 8.21 -0.22
C VAL A 56 21.55 7.57 0.65
N PRO A 57 21.31 8.06 1.88
CA PRO A 57 20.26 7.52 2.73
C PRO A 57 18.87 7.81 2.15
N TYR A 58 18.04 6.77 2.06
CA TYR A 58 16.64 6.95 1.69
C TYR A 58 15.79 7.31 2.93
N ILE A 59 15.36 8.57 3.01
CA ILE A 59 14.53 9.11 4.10
C ILE A 59 13.05 9.21 3.77
N GLY A 60 12.64 8.87 2.54
CA GLY A 60 11.24 8.95 2.12
C GLY A 60 10.33 8.03 2.94
N PRO A 61 9.03 8.37 3.07
CA PRO A 61 8.07 7.48 3.72
C PRO A 61 7.90 6.20 2.89
N LEU A 62 7.76 5.07 3.60
CA LEU A 62 7.34 3.78 3.03
C LEU A 62 6.08 3.36 3.78
N VAL A 63 5.05 2.99 3.03
CA VAL A 63 3.84 2.43 3.61
C VAL A 63 4.13 0.99 4.02
N VAL A 64 3.94 0.67 5.30
CA VAL A 64 4.14 -0.66 5.86
C VAL A 64 2.83 -1.17 6.46
N VAL A 65 2.59 -2.47 6.36
CA VAL A 65 1.54 -3.13 7.13
C VAL A 65 2.07 -3.33 8.54
N GLN A 66 1.36 -2.74 9.50
CA GLN A 66 1.51 -3.10 10.90
C GLN A 66 0.62 -4.32 11.13
N GLU A 67 1.20 -5.40 11.67
CA GLU A 67 0.40 -6.47 12.25
C GLU A 67 -0.40 -5.85 13.41
N GLN A 68 -1.70 -5.67 13.20
CA GLN A 68 -2.59 -5.31 14.29
C GLN A 68 -2.77 -6.57 15.15
N PRO A 69 -2.47 -6.53 16.46
CA PRO A 69 -2.87 -7.61 17.34
C PRO A 69 -4.39 -7.77 17.24
N ALA A 70 -4.85 -9.03 17.22
CA ALA A 70 -6.26 -9.38 16.98
C ALA A 70 -7.26 -8.61 17.87
N ASP A 71 -6.79 -8.14 19.04
CA ASP A 71 -7.57 -7.39 20.03
C ASP A 71 -7.91 -5.94 19.62
N GLN A 72 -7.37 -5.43 18.50
CA GLN A 72 -7.60 -4.04 18.06
C GLN A 72 -8.48 -3.89 16.81
N ILE A 73 -9.03 -4.99 16.28
CA ILE A 73 -9.99 -4.92 15.18
C ILE A 73 -11.31 -4.34 15.70
N LYS A 74 -11.46 -3.00 15.62
CA LYS A 74 -12.77 -2.36 15.77
C LYS A 74 -13.64 -2.82 14.61
N ILE A 75 -14.51 -3.80 14.85
CA ILE A 75 -15.60 -4.16 13.96
C ILE A 75 -16.48 -2.91 13.83
N ILE A 76 -16.33 -2.17 12.73
CA ILE A 76 -17.24 -1.08 12.42
C ILE A 76 -18.57 -1.75 12.06
N SER A 77 -19.51 -1.74 13.00
CA SER A 77 -20.85 -2.29 12.80
C SER A 77 -21.50 -1.53 11.64
N ILE A 78 -21.79 -2.21 10.53
CA ILE A 78 -22.53 -1.67 9.38
C ILE A 78 -24.00 -1.54 9.78
N LYS A 79 -24.31 -0.65 10.72
CA LYS A 79 -25.67 -0.19 10.94
C LYS A 79 -25.80 1.16 10.25
N THR A 80 -26.60 1.16 9.19
CA THR A 80 -27.25 2.32 8.56
C THR A 80 -26.58 2.91 7.31
N LEU A 81 -26.47 2.11 6.24
CA LEU A 81 -26.62 2.63 4.88
C LEU A 81 -28.12 2.53 4.50
N LYS A 82 -28.96 3.43 5.05
CA LYS A 82 -30.30 3.62 4.51
C LYS A 82 -30.14 4.32 3.16
N ARG A 83 -30.32 3.56 2.07
CA ARG A 83 -30.56 4.11 0.74
C ARG A 83 -31.87 4.91 0.79
N HIS A 84 -31.78 6.23 0.85
CA HIS A 84 -32.88 7.08 0.41
C HIS A 84 -32.87 7.06 -1.11
N SER A 85 -33.72 6.20 -1.69
CA SER A 85 -34.14 6.31 -3.07
C SER A 85 -35.50 6.99 -3.02
N HIS A 86 -35.57 8.21 -3.54
CA HIS A 86 -36.83 8.86 -3.89
C HIS A 86 -37.28 8.38 -5.27
#